data_AF-A0A918LUR4-F1
#
_entry.id   AF-A0A918LUR4-F1
#
_cell.length_a   1.000
_cell.length_b   1.000
_cell.length_c   1.000
_cell.angle_alpha   90.00
_cell.angle_beta   90.00
_cell.angle_gamma   90.00
#
_symmetry.space_group_name_H-M   'P 1'
#
loop_
_entity.id
_entity.type
_entity.pdbx_description
1 polymer ?
#
loop_
_entity_poly.entity_id
_entity_poly.type
_entity_poly.pdbx_seq_one_letter_code
_entity_poly.pdbx_strand_id
1 'polypeptide(L)'
;MVRLLGLETGGPVVWAPDDRMQLLVAESPQEMEAFLEARRAQGYGARMSAGYCWRWSPEPKPGDPLPPDVVIGDWARPWNLRGDRSVSGAPPAALWATDPAGFGQVGCVYTAQGFEYDWSGVIIGPDLLWRGDRWTTNRTASKDRY
;
A
#
# COMPACT_ATOMS: atom_id res chain seq x y z
N MET A 1 -7.03 -5.63 -17.38
CA MET A 1 -7.42 -4.49 -16.51
C MET A 1 -8.44 -3.57 -17.19
N VAL A 2 -8.21 -3.13 -18.44
CA VAL A 2 -9.12 -2.25 -19.21
C VAL A 2 -10.57 -2.77 -19.30
N ARG A 3 -10.78 -4.07 -19.53
CA ARG A 3 -12.14 -4.67 -19.51
C ARG A 3 -12.85 -4.65 -18.15
N LEU A 4 -12.10 -4.83 -17.04
CA LEU A 4 -12.66 -4.79 -15.68
C LEU A 4 -13.19 -3.38 -15.36
N LEU A 5 -12.53 -2.36 -15.89
CA LEU A 5 -12.91 -0.95 -15.73
C LEU A 5 -13.93 -0.47 -16.78
N GLY A 6 -14.42 -1.37 -17.64
CA GLY A 6 -15.38 -1.02 -18.71
C GLY A 6 -14.79 -0.16 -19.83
N LEU A 7 -13.47 -0.06 -19.93
CA LEU A 7 -12.76 0.68 -20.98
C LEU A 7 -12.64 -0.12 -22.29
N GLU A 8 -12.92 -1.42 -22.23
CA GLU A 8 -12.98 -2.33 -23.38
C GLU A 8 -14.16 -3.30 -23.23
N THR A 9 -14.73 -3.71 -24.36
CA THR A 9 -15.81 -4.70 -24.42
C THR A 9 -15.30 -6.11 -24.06
N GLY A 10 -16.17 -6.93 -23.45
CA GLY A 10 -15.89 -8.34 -23.14
C GLY A 10 -15.92 -8.74 -21.67
N GLY A 11 -16.24 -7.81 -20.76
CA GLY A 11 -16.43 -8.09 -19.33
C GLY A 11 -15.14 -8.47 -18.57
N PRO A 12 -15.22 -8.65 -17.23
CA PRO A 12 -14.09 -9.05 -16.41
C PRO A 12 -13.54 -10.42 -16.84
N VAL A 13 -12.21 -10.55 -16.87
CA VAL A 13 -11.54 -11.84 -17.09
C VAL A 13 -11.35 -12.50 -15.73
N VAL A 14 -11.76 -13.76 -15.60
CA VAL A 14 -11.51 -14.56 -14.40
C VAL A 14 -10.01 -14.82 -14.29
N TRP A 15 -9.43 -14.50 -13.14
CA TRP A 15 -8.03 -14.82 -12.87
C TRP A 15 -7.88 -16.33 -12.67
N ALA A 16 -6.92 -16.92 -13.39
CA ALA A 16 -6.53 -18.33 -13.23
C ALA A 16 -5.14 -18.37 -12.58
N PRO A 17 -4.97 -19.02 -11.42
CA PRO A 17 -3.66 -19.21 -10.82
C PRO A 17 -2.75 -20.02 -11.73
N ASP A 18 -1.46 -19.66 -11.80
CA ASP A 18 -0.43 -20.36 -12.57
C ASP A 18 0.71 -20.91 -11.67
N ASP A 19 0.44 -20.97 -10.36
CA ASP A 19 1.36 -21.34 -9.27
C ASP A 19 2.60 -20.43 -9.11
N ARG A 20 2.77 -19.40 -9.95
CA ARG A 20 3.87 -18.43 -9.84
C ARG A 20 3.53 -17.26 -8.92
N MET A 21 2.24 -16.93 -8.83
CA MET A 21 1.74 -15.84 -8.00
C MET A 21 0.57 -16.30 -7.14
N GLN A 22 0.55 -15.86 -5.90
CA GLN A 22 -0.57 -16.07 -4.99
C GLN A 22 -1.33 -14.75 -4.83
N LEU A 23 -2.65 -14.80 -5.02
CA LEU A 23 -3.54 -13.68 -4.74
C LEU A 23 -4.41 -14.08 -3.55
N LEU A 24 -4.34 -13.29 -2.49
CA LEU A 24 -5.08 -13.49 -1.25
C LEU A 24 -5.84 -12.22 -0.91
N VAL A 25 -6.95 -12.36 -0.19
CA VAL A 25 -7.77 -11.25 0.32
C VAL A 25 -7.76 -11.33 1.83
N ALA A 26 -7.60 -10.18 2.48
CA ALA A 26 -7.74 -10.02 3.92
C ALA A 26 -8.97 -9.15 4.21
N GLU A 27 -9.67 -9.42 5.31
CA GLU A 27 -10.88 -8.68 5.68
C GLU A 27 -10.53 -7.33 6.36
N SER A 28 -9.28 -7.18 6.80
CA SER A 28 -8.79 -5.97 7.47
C SER A 28 -7.30 -5.69 7.22
N PRO A 29 -6.84 -4.43 7.35
CA PRO A 29 -5.41 -4.12 7.27
C PRO A 29 -4.60 -4.79 8.40
N GLN A 30 -5.20 -5.06 9.56
CA GLN A 30 -4.59 -5.80 10.66
C GLN A 30 -4.26 -7.24 10.25
N GLU A 31 -5.20 -7.94 9.62
CA GLU A 31 -4.99 -9.30 9.13
C GLU A 31 -3.91 -9.33 8.04
N MET A 32 -3.95 -8.38 7.11
CA MET A 32 -2.93 -8.25 6.08
C MET A 32 -1.55 -8.01 6.69
N GLU A 33 -1.43 -7.08 7.64
CA GLU A 33 -0.16 -6.79 8.31
C GLU A 33 0.37 -8.00 9.09
N ALA A 34 -0.48 -8.69 9.85
CA ALA A 34 -0.11 -9.90 10.59
C ALA A 34 0.38 -11.02 9.65
N PHE A 35 -0.28 -11.18 8.50
CA PHE A 35 0.15 -12.12 7.47
C PHE A 35 1.54 -11.75 6.93
N LEU A 36 1.76 -10.49 6.58
CA LEU A 36 3.05 -10.02 6.04
C LEU A 36 4.18 -10.15 7.07
N GLU A 37 3.89 -9.87 8.35
CA GLU A 37 4.83 -10.05 9.46
C GLU A 37 5.24 -11.52 9.60
N ALA A 38 4.27 -12.45 9.51
CA ALA A 38 4.55 -13.88 9.55
C ALA A 38 5.41 -14.36 8.36
N ARG A 39 5.30 -13.73 7.19
CA ARG A 39 6.19 -14.00 6.04
C ARG A 39 7.59 -13.44 6.25
N ARG A 40 7.72 -12.25 6.84
CA ARG A 40 9.03 -11.69 7.23
C ARG A 40 9.76 -12.54 8.24
N ALA A 41 9.04 -13.10 9.21
CA ALA A 41 9.62 -14.03 10.19
C ALA A 41 10.22 -15.29 9.55
N GLN A 42 9.83 -15.62 8.30
CA GLN A 42 10.39 -16.72 7.50
C GLN A 42 11.51 -16.27 6.55
N GLY A 43 11.91 -14.99 6.59
CA GLY A 43 12.97 -14.43 5.75
C GLY A 43 12.51 -13.81 4.42
N TYR A 44 11.20 -13.75 4.16
CA TYR A 44 10.68 -13.14 2.94
C TYR A 44 10.61 -11.61 3.04
N GLY A 45 10.85 -10.93 1.91
CA GLY A 45 10.54 -9.52 1.74
C GLY A 45 9.02 -9.30 1.71
N ALA A 46 8.52 -8.42 2.57
CA ALA A 46 7.10 -8.09 2.58
C ALA A 46 6.87 -6.59 2.83
N ARG A 47 5.96 -5.98 2.09
CA ARG A 47 5.59 -4.55 2.24
C ARG A 47 4.10 -4.32 2.01
N MET A 48 3.61 -3.26 2.63
CA MET A 48 2.25 -2.77 2.45
C MET A 48 2.28 -1.45 1.67
N SER A 49 1.39 -1.30 0.69
CA SER A 49 1.27 -0.09 -0.11
C SER A 49 -0.19 0.34 -0.26
N ALA A 50 -0.40 1.61 -0.63
CA ALA A 50 -1.73 2.15 -0.85
C ALA A 50 -1.73 3.23 -1.93
N GLY A 51 -2.90 3.43 -2.55
CA GLY A 51 -3.17 4.61 -3.36
C GLY A 51 -3.15 5.88 -2.50
N TYR A 52 -2.89 7.03 -3.11
CA TYR A 52 -2.72 8.29 -2.37
C TYR A 52 -4.06 8.90 -1.91
N CYS A 53 -4.68 8.30 -0.89
CA CYS A 53 -6.01 8.66 -0.38
C CYS A 53 -6.01 9.32 1.00
N TRP A 54 -4.87 9.28 1.70
CA TRP A 54 -4.69 9.91 3.00
C TRP A 54 -3.73 11.09 2.88
N ARG A 55 -3.89 12.06 3.78
CA ARG A 55 -2.95 13.19 3.85
C ARG A 55 -1.56 12.65 4.17
N TRP A 56 -0.54 13.15 3.49
CA TRP A 56 0.84 12.95 3.90
C TRP A 56 1.29 14.15 4.73
N SER A 57 1.55 13.93 6.01
CA SER A 57 2.07 14.95 6.91
C SER A 57 3.50 15.33 6.51
N PRO A 58 3.94 16.57 6.83
CA PRO A 58 5.34 16.95 6.66
C PRO A 58 6.27 16.03 7.46
N GLU A 59 7.54 16.01 7.08
CA GLU A 59 8.58 15.30 7.83
C GLU A 59 8.58 15.74 9.30
N PRO A 60 8.62 14.80 10.27
CA PRO A 60 8.64 15.14 11.68
C PRO A 60 9.97 15.79 12.08
N LYS A 61 10.01 16.42 13.25
CA LYS A 61 11.28 16.89 13.81
C LYS A 61 12.17 15.70 14.16
N PRO A 62 13.50 15.86 14.15
CA PRO A 62 14.41 14.80 14.58
C PRO A 62 14.07 14.31 15.99
N GLY A 63 13.82 13.01 16.13
CA GLY A 63 13.46 12.36 17.40
C GLY A 63 11.96 12.12 17.60
N ASP A 64 11.10 12.82 16.85
CA ASP A 64 9.66 12.56 16.87
C ASP A 64 9.32 11.38 15.93
N PRO A 65 8.37 10.50 16.27
CA PRO A 65 7.95 9.41 15.40
C PRO A 65 7.27 9.93 14.13
N LEU A 66 7.24 9.10 13.09
CA LEU A 66 6.46 9.42 11.88
C LEU A 66 4.96 9.53 12.22
N PRO A 67 4.26 10.55 11.68
CA PRO A 67 2.82 10.69 11.90
C PRO A 67 2.02 9.49 11.34
N PRO A 68 1.05 8.95 12.09
CA PRO A 68 0.21 7.84 11.64
C PRO A 68 -0.86 8.33 10.64
N ASP A 69 -0.44 8.60 9.41
CA ASP A 69 -1.25 9.27 8.39
C ASP A 69 -2.29 8.37 7.71
N VAL A 70 -1.98 7.09 7.49
CA VAL A 70 -2.89 6.12 6.87
C VAL A 70 -3.74 5.52 7.97
N VAL A 71 -5.00 5.94 8.06
CA VAL A 71 -5.93 5.55 9.13
C VAL A 71 -7.13 4.80 8.54
N ILE A 72 -7.39 3.60 9.05
CA ILE A 72 -8.50 2.72 8.68
C ILE A 72 -9.07 2.09 9.95
N GLY A 73 -10.20 2.61 10.44
CA GLY A 73 -10.74 2.22 11.75
C GLY A 73 -9.72 2.48 12.85
N ASP A 74 -9.44 1.46 13.67
CA ASP A 74 -8.45 1.53 14.76
C ASP A 74 -7.01 1.26 14.29
N TRP A 75 -6.81 0.88 13.03
CA TRP A 75 -5.49 0.66 12.46
C TRP A 75 -4.94 1.97 11.88
N ALA A 76 -3.70 2.29 12.24
CA ALA A 76 -3.02 3.45 11.72
C ALA A 76 -1.53 3.19 11.51
N ARG A 77 -1.00 3.60 10.35
CA ARG A 77 0.43 3.53 10.02
C ARG A 77 0.90 4.81 9.33
N PRO A 78 2.17 5.18 9.53
CA PRO A 78 2.76 6.26 8.75
C PRO A 78 2.88 5.87 7.27
N TRP A 79 2.85 6.88 6.40
CA TRP A 79 3.42 6.73 5.06
C TRP A 79 4.92 6.46 5.15
N ASN A 80 5.51 5.92 4.08
CA ASN A 80 6.95 5.91 3.92
C ASN A 80 7.54 7.32 4.02
N LEU A 81 8.84 7.45 4.27
CA LEU A 81 9.48 8.77 4.22
C LEU A 81 9.45 9.32 2.79
N ARG A 82 9.19 10.62 2.63
CA ARG A 82 9.27 11.33 1.33
C ARG A 82 10.70 11.73 0.96
N GLY A 83 11.59 11.81 1.94
CA GLY A 83 12.95 12.34 1.80
C GLY A 83 14.00 11.31 1.41
N ASP A 84 15.20 11.83 1.13
CA ASP A 84 16.42 11.11 0.76
C ASP A 84 17.33 10.77 1.96
N ARG A 85 16.99 11.28 3.15
CA ARG A 85 17.71 11.06 4.40
C ARG A 85 16.89 10.22 5.38
N SER A 86 17.55 9.45 6.23
CA SER A 86 16.87 8.76 7.33
C SER A 86 16.38 9.76 8.39
N VAL A 87 15.17 9.55 8.92
CA VAL A 87 14.58 10.40 9.97
C VAL A 87 13.90 9.51 11.00
N SER A 88 14.24 9.71 12.28
CA SER A 88 13.60 9.01 13.41
C SER A 88 13.54 7.48 13.24
N GLY A 89 14.63 6.90 12.73
CA GLY A 89 14.74 5.45 12.49
C GLY A 89 14.08 4.96 11.18
N ALA A 90 13.32 5.81 10.49
CA ALA A 90 12.80 5.47 9.17
C ALA A 90 13.87 5.64 8.09
N PRO A 91 13.98 4.70 7.14
CA PRO A 91 14.91 4.80 6.02
C PRO A 91 14.45 5.88 5.03
N PRO A 92 15.37 6.38 4.18
CA PRO A 92 14.98 7.25 3.07
C PRO A 92 14.07 6.51 2.09
N ALA A 93 13.31 7.27 1.29
CA ALA A 93 12.31 6.73 0.35
C ALA A 93 12.88 5.62 -0.55
N ALA A 94 14.11 5.80 -1.04
CA ALA A 94 14.80 4.87 -1.93
C ALA A 94 15.18 3.52 -1.29
N LEU A 95 15.19 3.44 0.05
CA LEU A 95 15.52 2.23 0.79
C LEU A 95 14.31 1.63 1.52
N TRP A 96 13.14 2.29 1.49
CA TRP A 96 11.95 1.83 2.21
C TRP A 96 11.57 0.37 1.93
N ALA A 97 11.65 -0.07 0.67
CA ALA A 97 11.22 -1.40 0.27
C ALA A 97 12.17 -2.52 0.73
N THR A 98 13.44 -2.21 0.97
CA THR A 98 14.49 -3.21 1.28
C THR A 98 14.98 -3.11 2.72
N ASP A 99 15.06 -1.91 3.29
CA ASP A 99 15.52 -1.70 4.66
C ASP A 99 14.51 -2.27 5.67
N PRO A 100 14.95 -3.10 6.64
CA PRO A 100 14.08 -3.69 7.65
C PRO A 100 13.19 -2.68 8.39
N ALA A 101 13.69 -1.46 8.64
CA ALA A 101 12.99 -0.37 9.32
C ALA A 101 11.91 0.29 8.46
N GLY A 102 11.83 -0.05 7.16
CA GLY A 102 10.72 0.36 6.29
C GLY A 102 9.41 -0.37 6.57
N PHE A 103 9.42 -1.45 7.34
CA PHE A 103 8.18 -2.14 7.74
C PHE A 103 7.41 -1.37 8.81
N GLY A 104 6.09 -1.56 8.85
CA GLY A 104 5.20 -0.72 9.65
C GLY A 104 5.00 0.67 9.03
N GLN A 105 5.46 0.89 7.80
CA GLN A 105 5.13 2.07 6.98
C GLN A 105 4.35 1.61 5.75
N VAL A 106 3.45 2.45 5.26
CA VAL A 106 2.71 2.23 4.02
C VAL A 106 3.44 2.92 2.88
N GLY A 107 3.83 2.16 1.86
CA GLY A 107 4.39 2.70 0.64
C GLY A 107 3.32 3.41 -0.18
N CYS A 108 3.55 4.68 -0.51
CA CYS A 108 2.77 5.30 -1.56
C CYS A 108 3.06 4.58 -2.90
N VAL A 109 2.05 4.38 -3.72
CA VAL A 109 2.19 3.72 -5.03
C VAL A 109 3.32 4.33 -5.89
N TYR A 110 3.57 5.63 -5.78
CA TYR A 110 4.67 6.30 -6.49
C TYR A 110 6.06 5.89 -6.01
N THR A 111 6.19 5.52 -4.73
CA THR A 111 7.46 5.03 -4.17
C THR A 111 7.60 3.52 -4.35
N ALA A 112 6.50 2.76 -4.37
CA ALA A 112 6.55 1.31 -4.56
C ALA A 112 6.95 0.90 -5.99
N GLN A 113 6.77 1.77 -6.98
CA GLN A 113 7.13 1.49 -8.37
C GLN A 113 8.62 1.18 -8.52
N GLY A 114 8.91 0.03 -9.14
CA GLY A 114 10.29 -0.42 -9.42
C GLY A 114 10.94 -1.23 -8.30
N PHE A 115 10.24 -1.47 -7.18
CA PHE A 115 10.72 -2.39 -6.15
C PHE A 115 10.12 -3.79 -6.32
N GLU A 116 10.94 -4.78 -5.98
CA GLU A 116 10.57 -6.20 -5.92
C GLU A 116 10.69 -6.68 -4.48
N TYR A 117 9.68 -7.40 -4.02
CA TYR A 117 9.65 -8.09 -2.73
C TYR A 117 8.65 -9.26 -2.83
N ASP A 118 8.88 -10.31 -2.06
CA ASP A 118 8.14 -11.58 -2.20
C ASP A 118 6.64 -11.45 -1.95
N TRP A 119 6.23 -10.55 -1.05
CA TRP A 119 4.82 -10.34 -0.67
C TRP A 119 4.39 -8.86 -0.67
N SER A 120 3.36 -8.55 -1.46
CA SER A 120 2.75 -7.21 -1.53
C SER A 120 1.35 -7.18 -0.93
N GLY A 121 1.22 -6.49 0.20
CA GLY A 121 -0.08 -6.04 0.67
C GLY A 121 -0.49 -4.75 -0.03
N VAL A 122 -1.66 -4.72 -0.65
CA VAL A 122 -2.19 -3.53 -1.31
C VAL A 122 -3.49 -3.13 -0.64
N ILE A 123 -3.50 -1.94 -0.03
CA ILE A 123 -4.71 -1.32 0.48
C ILE A 123 -5.41 -0.59 -0.67
N ILE A 124 -6.65 -0.97 -0.92
CA ILE A 124 -7.56 -0.23 -1.81
C ILE A 124 -8.21 0.89 -0.99
N GLY A 125 -7.95 2.13 -1.41
CA GLY A 125 -8.45 3.32 -0.73
C GLY A 125 -9.92 3.63 -1.04
N PRO A 126 -10.48 4.66 -0.37
CA PRO A 126 -11.86 5.13 -0.60
C PRO A 126 -12.10 5.74 -1.98
N ASP A 127 -11.04 5.89 -2.80
CA ASP A 127 -11.10 6.34 -4.18
C ASP A 127 -11.57 5.26 -5.15
N LEU A 128 -11.57 3.98 -4.75
CA LEU A 128 -12.09 2.88 -5.54
C LEU A 128 -13.21 2.15 -4.78
N LEU A 129 -14.42 2.23 -5.32
CA LEU A 129 -15.65 1.79 -4.66
C LEU A 129 -16.32 0.68 -5.46
N TRP A 130 -16.80 -0.36 -4.77
CA TRP A 130 -17.75 -1.30 -5.36
C TRP A 130 -19.18 -0.74 -5.21
N ARG A 131 -19.89 -0.59 -6.32
CA ARG A 131 -21.25 -0.04 -6.36
C ARG A 131 -22.11 -0.86 -7.32
N GLY A 132 -23.10 -1.56 -6.77
CA GLY A 132 -23.90 -2.53 -7.52
C GLY A 132 -23.03 -3.71 -7.93
N ASP A 133 -22.79 -3.84 -9.23
CA ASP A 133 -22.05 -4.93 -9.88
C ASP A 133 -20.74 -4.45 -10.54
N ARG A 134 -20.28 -3.23 -10.22
CA ARG A 134 -19.08 -2.65 -10.84
C ARG A 134 -18.21 -1.84 -9.89
N TRP A 135 -16.94 -1.74 -10.26
CA TRP A 135 -16.01 -0.76 -9.71
C TRP A 135 -16.34 0.64 -10.21
N THR A 136 -16.28 1.62 -9.32
CA THR A 136 -16.44 3.05 -9.60
C THR A 136 -15.35 3.83 -8.90
N THR A 137 -14.76 4.81 -9.58
CA THR A 137 -13.75 5.68 -8.99
C THR A 137 -14.38 6.92 -8.36
N ASN A 138 -13.99 7.26 -7.14
CA ASN A 138 -14.29 8.54 -6.49
C ASN A 138 -13.03 9.42 -6.44
N ARG A 139 -12.87 10.27 -7.46
CA ARG A 139 -11.71 11.18 -7.57
C ARG A 139 -11.56 12.15 -6.40
N THR A 140 -12.66 12.50 -5.72
CA THR A 140 -12.62 13.44 -4.58
C THR A 140 -12.00 12.82 -3.32
N ALA A 141 -11.89 11.49 -3.27
CA ALA A 141 -11.24 10.76 -2.20
C ALA A 141 -9.73 10.62 -2.40
N SER A 142 -9.24 10.80 -3.64
CA SER A 142 -7.81 10.95 -3.90
C SER A 142 -7.29 12.24 -3.28
N LYS A 143 -6.07 12.19 -2.73
CA LYS A 143 -5.30 13.34 -2.27
C LYS A 143 -4.22 13.74 -3.26
N ASP A 144 -4.17 13.06 -4.39
CA ASP A 144 -3.41 13.54 -5.54
C ASP A 144 -4.14 14.72 -6.16
N ARG A 145 -3.43 15.85 -6.29
CA ARG A 145 -3.99 17.12 -6.79
C ARG A 145 -3.37 17.53 -8.14
N TYR A 146 -2.62 16.64 -8.78
CA TYR A 146 -2.01 16.87 -10.09
C TYR A 146 -2.80 16.18 -11.21
#